data_AF-A0A1X1RK45-F1
#
_entry.id   AF-A0A1X1RK45-F1
#
_cell.length_a   1.000
_cell.length_b   1.000
_cell.length_c   1.000
_cell.angle_alpha   90.00
_cell.angle_beta   90.00
_cell.angle_gamma   90.00
#
_symmetry.space_group_name_H-M   'P 1'
#
loop_
_entity.id
_entity.type
_entity.pdbx_description
1 polymer ?
#
loop_
_entity_poly.entity_id
_entity_poly.type
_entity_poly.pdbx_seq_one_letter_code
_entity_poly.pdbx_strand_id
1 'polypeptide(L)'
;MHPVLKQLADRNIDLPDTVTAAAATLARIENSRPAEPPTDAIRRAILDAADQDTLDRLVLAELGHSRLAAEHRQAILDAAVAVMSAIRAEHDTIFAQLAALAHKQIEHLEAVAQLPTTDVMQLVRDGNHKGAQLVAGTDAAATELEVLYDLRDDFLSGGFDKMTLGHVDCSRWRDPDKPGRGATPAERCLDGLIEQENELWFPTRDQALDAARPIFERDKAKADENAAVRRTQNAAAQAFAR
;
A
#
# COMPACT_ATOMS: atom_id res chain seq x y z
N MET A 1 -15.42 8.98 -3.06
CA MET A 1 -15.01 7.56 -2.93
C MET A 1 -13.55 7.52 -2.54
N HIS A 2 -13.25 6.99 -1.34
CA HIS A 2 -11.90 6.90 -0.80
C HIS A 2 -10.98 6.10 -1.77
N PRO A 3 -9.73 6.54 -2.03
CA PRO A 3 -8.85 5.90 -3.02
C PRO A 3 -8.66 4.38 -2.81
N VAL A 4 -8.50 3.94 -1.56
CA VAL A 4 -8.37 2.50 -1.23
C VAL A 4 -9.62 1.70 -1.60
N LEU A 5 -10.83 2.23 -1.32
CA LEU A 5 -12.08 1.53 -1.61
C LEU A 5 -12.26 1.35 -3.11
N LYS A 6 -11.81 2.34 -3.90
CA LYS A 6 -11.77 2.23 -5.35
C LYS A 6 -10.79 1.13 -5.79
N GLN A 7 -9.57 1.12 -5.26
CA GLN A 7 -8.58 0.13 -5.64
C GLN A 7 -9.00 -1.31 -5.30
N LEU A 8 -9.71 -1.52 -4.19
CA LEU A 8 -10.29 -2.81 -3.81
C LEU A 8 -11.46 -3.18 -4.75
N ALA A 9 -12.36 -2.23 -5.03
CA ALA A 9 -13.49 -2.46 -5.94
C ALA A 9 -13.06 -2.75 -7.39
N ASP A 10 -12.05 -2.03 -7.92
CA ASP A 10 -11.52 -2.24 -9.27
C ASP A 10 -10.93 -3.66 -9.45
N ARG A 11 -10.60 -4.34 -8.34
CA ARG A 11 -10.10 -5.72 -8.29
C ARG A 11 -11.16 -6.76 -7.94
N ASN A 12 -12.43 -6.34 -7.84
CA ASN A 12 -13.54 -7.17 -7.40
C ASN A 12 -13.31 -7.83 -6.03
N ILE A 13 -12.69 -7.09 -5.10
CA ILE A 13 -12.59 -7.54 -3.70
C ILE A 13 -13.95 -7.35 -3.04
N ASP A 14 -14.49 -8.45 -2.51
CA ASP A 14 -15.74 -8.44 -1.75
C ASP A 14 -15.49 -7.76 -0.41
N LEU A 15 -16.05 -6.56 -0.25
CA LEU A 15 -15.94 -5.77 0.96
C LEU A 15 -16.91 -6.29 2.03
N PRO A 16 -16.43 -6.63 3.23
CA PRO A 16 -17.31 -7.02 4.34
C PRO A 16 -18.33 -5.93 4.68
N ASP A 17 -19.47 -6.35 5.24
CA ASP A 17 -20.59 -5.45 5.58
C ASP A 17 -20.16 -4.28 6.48
N THR A 18 -19.20 -4.52 7.39
CA THR A 18 -18.62 -3.52 8.30
C THR A 18 -17.93 -2.40 7.53
N VAL A 19 -17.11 -2.75 6.52
CA VAL A 19 -16.43 -1.79 5.63
C VAL A 19 -17.44 -1.07 4.75
N THR A 20 -18.40 -1.80 4.19
CA THR A 20 -19.45 -1.24 3.34
C THR A 20 -20.33 -0.23 4.10
N ALA A 21 -20.71 -0.52 5.35
CA ALA A 21 -21.46 0.39 6.20
C ALA A 21 -20.67 1.66 6.57
N ALA A 22 -19.37 1.52 6.87
CA ALA A 22 -18.50 2.66 7.13
C ALA A 22 -18.35 3.55 5.87
N ALA A 23 -18.16 2.93 4.70
CA ALA A 23 -18.07 3.64 3.42
C ALA A 23 -19.37 4.38 3.07
N ALA A 24 -20.53 3.75 3.32
CA ALA A 24 -21.83 4.38 3.12
C ALA A 24 -22.03 5.59 4.06
N THR A 25 -21.54 5.51 5.29
CA THR A 25 -21.57 6.63 6.25
C THR A 25 -20.71 7.79 5.77
N LEU A 26 -19.49 7.52 5.32
CA LEU A 26 -18.62 8.54 4.73
C LEU A 26 -19.27 9.19 3.50
N ALA A 27 -19.79 8.39 2.56
CA ALA A 27 -20.44 8.90 1.37
C ALA A 27 -21.67 9.78 1.69
N ARG A 28 -22.46 9.39 2.71
CA ARG A 28 -23.59 10.20 3.19
C ARG A 28 -23.13 11.56 3.72
N ILE A 29 -22.05 11.60 4.50
CA ILE A 29 -21.49 12.85 5.03
C ILE A 29 -20.92 13.70 3.90
N GLU A 30 -20.12 13.14 2.98
CA GLU A 30 -19.59 13.85 1.81
C GLU A 30 -20.71 14.53 1.00
N ASN A 31 -21.84 13.83 0.82
CA ASN A 31 -23.00 14.34 0.08
C ASN A 31 -23.89 15.32 0.87
N SER A 32 -23.67 15.49 2.18
CA SER A 32 -24.44 16.42 3.03
C SER A 32 -23.70 17.74 3.29
N ARG A 33 -22.87 18.19 2.33
CA ARG A 33 -22.08 19.41 2.46
C ARG A 33 -22.99 20.62 2.78
N PRO A 34 -22.68 21.43 3.81
CA PRO A 34 -23.43 22.65 4.10
C PRO A 34 -23.45 23.58 2.89
N ALA A 35 -24.64 24.06 2.51
CA ALA A 35 -24.80 25.01 1.42
C ALA A 35 -24.12 26.35 1.77
N GLU A 36 -23.36 26.89 0.83
CA GLU A 36 -22.71 28.20 0.97
C GLU A 36 -23.73 29.31 0.72
N PRO A 37 -23.95 30.23 1.66
CA PRO A 37 -24.85 31.36 1.46
C PRO A 37 -24.25 32.33 0.41
N PRO A 38 -25.08 33.00 -0.41
CA PRO A 38 -24.56 33.92 -1.42
C PRO A 38 -23.87 35.13 -0.77
N THR A 39 -22.65 35.44 -1.21
CA THR A 39 -21.76 36.46 -0.62
C THR A 39 -22.33 37.88 -0.63
N ASP A 40 -23.28 38.17 -1.50
CA ASP A 40 -23.94 39.48 -1.64
C ASP A 40 -25.42 39.47 -1.19
N ALA A 41 -25.91 38.36 -0.61
CA ALA A 41 -27.32 38.22 -0.23
C ALA A 41 -27.78 39.29 0.77
N ILE A 42 -26.96 39.60 1.78
CA ILE A 42 -27.26 40.64 2.77
C ILE A 42 -27.27 42.03 2.12
N ARG A 43 -26.27 42.32 1.26
CA ARG A 43 -26.19 43.60 0.54
C ARG A 43 -27.40 43.80 -0.36
N ARG A 44 -27.83 42.77 -1.10
CA ARG A 44 -29.04 42.80 -1.93
C ARG A 44 -30.28 43.03 -1.09
N ALA A 45 -30.45 42.30 0.01
CA ALA A 45 -31.58 42.49 0.92
C ALA A 45 -31.66 43.92 1.49
N ILE A 46 -30.53 44.55 1.81
CA ILE A 46 -30.48 45.96 2.23
C ILE A 46 -30.92 46.89 1.09
N LEU A 47 -30.43 46.68 -0.12
CA LEU A 47 -30.81 47.48 -1.30
C LEU A 47 -32.29 47.33 -1.65
N ASP A 48 -32.86 46.15 -1.42
CA ASP A 48 -34.28 45.82 -1.64
C ASP A 48 -35.19 46.22 -0.47
N ALA A 49 -34.66 46.90 0.56
CA ALA A 49 -35.38 47.33 1.77
C ALA A 49 -36.10 46.18 2.51
N ALA A 50 -35.44 45.01 2.61
CA ALA A 50 -35.93 43.88 3.38
C ALA A 50 -36.07 44.21 4.88
N ASP A 51 -36.98 43.51 5.57
CA ASP A 51 -37.18 43.65 7.01
C ASP A 51 -36.03 43.08 7.84
N GLN A 52 -35.98 43.46 9.13
CA GLN A 52 -34.94 43.03 10.06
C GLN A 52 -34.92 41.50 10.23
N ASP A 53 -36.09 40.85 10.25
CA ASP A 53 -36.20 39.39 10.36
C ASP A 53 -35.54 38.67 9.17
N THR A 54 -35.60 39.25 7.97
CA THR A 54 -34.92 38.72 6.79
C THR A 54 -33.42 38.93 6.87
N LEU A 55 -32.95 40.09 7.31
CA LEU A 55 -31.53 40.37 7.50
C LEU A 55 -30.92 39.45 8.57
N ASP A 56 -31.61 39.27 9.71
CA ASP A 56 -31.16 38.40 10.80
C ASP A 56 -31.07 36.93 10.35
N ARG A 57 -32.02 36.45 9.54
CA ARG A 57 -31.94 35.10 8.96
C ARG A 57 -30.73 34.92 8.03
N LEU A 58 -30.41 35.92 7.22
CA LEU A 58 -29.25 35.86 6.32
C LEU A 58 -27.93 35.90 7.09
N VAL A 59 -27.82 36.77 8.10
CA VAL A 59 -26.66 36.82 9.01
C VAL A 59 -26.50 35.50 9.76
N LEU A 60 -27.60 34.94 10.29
CA LEU A 60 -27.57 33.64 10.98
C LEU A 60 -27.16 32.51 10.04
N ALA A 61 -27.60 32.52 8.78
CA ALA A 61 -27.19 31.55 7.78
C ALA A 61 -25.68 31.63 7.47
N GLU A 62 -25.11 32.83 7.41
CA GLU A 62 -23.67 33.05 7.20
C GLU A 62 -22.81 32.58 8.39
N LEU A 63 -23.21 32.94 9.61
CA LEU A 63 -22.57 32.47 10.84
C LEU A 63 -22.70 30.95 11.01
N GLY A 64 -23.90 30.42 10.73
CA GLY A 64 -24.21 29.01 10.76
C GLY A 64 -23.39 28.20 9.75
N HIS A 65 -23.23 28.72 8.53
CA HIS A 65 -22.41 28.07 7.49
C HIS A 65 -20.96 27.88 7.96
N SER A 66 -20.33 28.93 8.51
CA SER A 66 -18.93 28.85 8.95
C SER A 66 -18.70 27.77 10.00
N ARG A 67 -19.61 27.65 10.98
CA ARG A 67 -19.52 26.59 12.01
C ARG A 67 -19.81 25.21 11.43
N LEU A 68 -20.90 25.07 10.68
CA LEU A 68 -21.29 23.79 10.07
C LEU A 68 -20.23 23.28 9.10
N ALA A 69 -19.59 24.15 8.31
CA ALA A 69 -18.54 23.78 7.38
C ALA A 69 -17.26 23.29 8.07
N ALA A 70 -16.96 23.78 9.28
CA ALA A 70 -15.85 23.27 10.09
C ALA A 70 -16.17 21.88 10.65
N GLU A 71 -17.33 21.72 11.28
CA GLU A 71 -17.78 20.43 11.85
C GLU A 71 -17.97 19.37 10.77
N HIS A 72 -18.49 19.75 9.61
CA HIS A 72 -18.66 18.86 8.46
C HIS A 72 -17.31 18.32 7.97
N ARG A 73 -16.29 19.19 7.88
CA ARG A 73 -14.92 18.75 7.53
C ARG A 73 -14.35 17.78 8.56
N GLN A 74 -14.55 18.04 9.85
CA GLN A 74 -14.11 17.12 10.90
C GLN A 74 -14.86 15.77 10.81
N ALA A 75 -16.17 15.79 10.59
CA ALA A 75 -16.98 14.59 10.43
C ALA A 75 -16.54 13.74 9.21
N ILE A 76 -16.08 14.36 8.12
CA ILE A 76 -15.48 13.63 6.98
C ILE A 76 -14.21 12.90 7.43
N LEU A 77 -13.32 13.57 8.16
CA LEU A 77 -12.06 12.98 8.63
C LEU A 77 -12.34 11.80 9.58
N ASP A 78 -13.23 11.98 10.55
CA ASP A 78 -13.59 10.93 11.51
C ASP A 78 -14.23 9.72 10.80
N ALA A 79 -15.10 9.97 9.81
CA ALA A 79 -15.69 8.91 9.00
C ALA A 79 -14.65 8.18 8.13
N ALA A 80 -13.67 8.90 7.57
CA ALA A 80 -12.57 8.29 6.82
C ALA A 80 -11.69 7.41 7.72
N VAL A 81 -11.40 7.85 8.94
CA VAL A 81 -10.69 7.04 9.96
C VAL A 81 -11.49 5.79 10.32
N ALA A 82 -12.82 5.90 10.44
CA ALA A 82 -13.69 4.76 10.70
C ALA A 82 -13.67 3.74 9.56
N VAL A 83 -13.66 4.18 8.29
CA VAL A 83 -13.47 3.30 7.12
C VAL A 83 -12.15 2.55 7.21
N MET A 84 -11.04 3.26 7.47
CA MET A 84 -9.72 2.65 7.60
C MET A 84 -9.64 1.66 8.75
N SER A 85 -10.30 1.97 9.87
CA SER A 85 -10.37 1.08 11.03
C SER A 85 -11.18 -0.18 10.72
N ALA A 86 -12.28 -0.06 9.97
CA ALA A 86 -13.07 -1.20 9.52
C ALA A 86 -12.27 -2.11 8.57
N ILE A 87 -11.51 -1.54 7.61
CA ILE A 87 -10.64 -2.31 6.71
C ILE A 87 -9.61 -3.12 7.51
N ARG A 88 -8.99 -2.50 8.53
CA ARG A 88 -8.00 -3.18 9.38
C ARG A 88 -8.63 -4.25 10.27
N ALA A 89 -9.85 -4.03 10.76
CA ALA A 89 -10.56 -5.03 11.56
C ALA A 89 -10.90 -6.28 10.73
N GLU A 90 -11.14 -6.10 9.44
CA GLU A 90 -11.42 -7.17 8.47
C GLU A 90 -10.17 -7.63 7.72
N HIS A 91 -8.98 -7.43 8.31
CA HIS A 91 -7.69 -7.72 7.70
C HIS A 91 -7.66 -9.09 7.04
N ASP A 92 -7.98 -10.15 7.77
CA ASP A 92 -7.81 -11.53 7.31
C ASP A 92 -8.69 -11.84 6.09
N THR A 93 -9.93 -11.32 6.09
CA THR A 93 -10.89 -11.49 4.99
C THR A 93 -10.42 -10.80 3.72
N ILE A 94 -9.91 -9.57 3.84
CA ILE A 94 -9.43 -8.80 2.69
C ILE A 94 -8.07 -9.34 2.21
N PHE A 95 -7.17 -9.65 3.14
CA PHE A 95 -5.85 -10.20 2.86
C PHE A 95 -5.94 -11.50 2.05
N ALA A 96 -6.83 -12.43 2.43
CA ALA A 96 -6.99 -13.69 1.72
C ALA A 96 -7.34 -13.49 0.23
N GLN A 97 -8.18 -12.50 -0.08
CA GLN A 97 -8.56 -12.18 -1.46
C GLN A 97 -7.41 -11.51 -2.22
N LEU A 98 -6.70 -10.57 -1.59
CA LEU A 98 -5.51 -9.96 -2.19
C LEU A 98 -4.41 -11.00 -2.44
N ALA A 99 -4.20 -11.92 -1.50
CA ALA A 99 -3.22 -12.99 -1.61
C ALA A 99 -3.54 -13.92 -2.79
N ALA A 100 -4.81 -14.25 -3.02
CA ALA A 100 -5.22 -15.05 -4.19
C ALA A 100 -4.92 -14.35 -5.51
N LEU A 101 -5.17 -13.03 -5.61
CA LEU A 101 -4.81 -12.23 -6.79
C LEU A 101 -3.29 -12.16 -6.98
N ALA A 102 -2.54 -11.96 -5.90
CA ALA A 102 -1.09 -11.88 -5.92
C ALA A 102 -0.47 -13.21 -6.35
N HIS A 103 -0.97 -14.34 -5.82
CA HIS A 103 -0.51 -15.67 -6.21
C HIS A 103 -0.62 -15.90 -7.71
N LYS A 104 -1.73 -15.48 -8.32
CA LYS A 104 -1.90 -15.57 -9.77
C LYS A 104 -0.86 -14.77 -10.55
N GLN A 105 -0.47 -13.58 -10.07
CA GLN A 105 0.58 -12.79 -10.72
C GLN A 105 1.97 -13.40 -10.51
N ILE A 106 2.24 -13.93 -9.32
CA ILE A 106 3.49 -14.63 -9.00
C ILE A 106 3.64 -15.87 -9.88
N GLU A 107 2.60 -16.71 -9.98
CA GLU A 107 2.58 -17.89 -10.87
C GLU A 107 2.85 -17.52 -12.33
N HIS A 108 2.31 -16.38 -12.82
CA HIS A 108 2.60 -15.88 -14.16
C HIS A 108 4.09 -15.54 -14.32
N LEU A 109 4.67 -14.82 -13.37
CA LEU A 109 6.08 -14.41 -13.40
C LEU A 109 7.03 -15.62 -13.29
N GLU A 110 6.70 -16.58 -12.43
CA GLU A 110 7.41 -17.85 -12.31
C GLU A 110 7.35 -18.66 -13.60
N ALA A 111 6.18 -18.73 -14.25
CA ALA A 111 6.03 -19.42 -15.52
C ALA A 111 6.86 -18.75 -16.63
N VAL A 112 6.97 -17.42 -16.63
CA VAL A 112 7.85 -16.68 -17.56
C VAL A 112 9.32 -16.98 -17.26
N ALA A 113 9.72 -17.00 -15.99
CA ALA A 113 11.10 -17.29 -15.58
C ALA A 113 11.57 -18.70 -15.98
N GLN A 114 10.64 -19.65 -16.13
CA GLN A 114 10.94 -21.02 -16.60
C GLN A 114 11.05 -21.15 -18.13
N LEU A 115 10.77 -20.09 -18.90
CA LEU A 115 10.90 -20.13 -20.36
C LEU A 115 12.38 -20.15 -20.78
N PRO A 116 12.71 -20.78 -21.92
CA PRO A 116 14.09 -20.83 -22.43
C PRO A 116 14.64 -19.47 -22.86
N THR A 117 13.77 -18.49 -23.07
CA THR A 117 14.10 -17.11 -23.44
C THR A 117 12.93 -16.21 -23.12
N THR A 118 13.21 -14.94 -22.82
CA THR A 118 12.22 -13.88 -22.64
C THR A 118 12.05 -13.02 -23.93
N ASP A 119 12.70 -13.39 -25.04
CA ASP A 119 12.48 -12.75 -26.33
C ASP A 119 11.21 -13.30 -27.01
N VAL A 120 10.17 -12.46 -27.06
CA VAL A 120 8.88 -12.76 -27.73
C VAL A 120 9.09 -13.21 -29.18
N MET A 121 9.96 -12.56 -29.94
CA MET A 121 10.18 -12.88 -31.35
C MET A 121 10.87 -14.23 -31.52
N GLN A 122 11.78 -14.58 -30.62
CA GLN A 122 12.40 -15.89 -30.60
C GLN A 122 11.37 -16.98 -30.28
N LEU A 123 10.54 -16.79 -29.24
CA LEU A 123 9.47 -17.73 -28.89
C LEU A 123 8.47 -17.96 -30.02
N VAL A 124 8.12 -16.91 -30.77
CA VAL A 124 7.23 -17.02 -31.94
C VAL A 124 7.90 -17.82 -33.07
N ARG A 125 9.18 -17.61 -33.35
CA ARG A 125 9.93 -18.37 -34.36
C ARG A 125 10.05 -19.85 -33.98
N ASP A 126 10.20 -20.15 -32.69
CA ASP A 126 10.30 -21.50 -32.15
C ASP A 126 8.92 -22.20 -32.03
N GLY A 127 7.84 -21.53 -32.43
CA GLY A 127 6.46 -22.06 -32.35
C GLY A 127 5.86 -22.07 -30.95
N ASN A 128 6.54 -21.52 -29.94
CA ASN A 128 6.06 -21.41 -28.57
C ASN A 128 5.17 -20.16 -28.37
N HIS A 129 4.02 -20.14 -29.04
CA HIS A 129 3.09 -19.00 -28.99
C HIS A 129 2.51 -18.75 -27.59
N LYS A 130 2.36 -19.80 -26.77
CA LYS A 130 1.91 -19.65 -25.37
C LYS A 130 2.96 -18.95 -24.51
N GLY A 131 4.24 -19.32 -24.66
CA GLY A 131 5.33 -18.62 -24.00
C GLY A 131 5.41 -17.16 -24.43
N ALA A 132 5.29 -16.88 -25.74
CA ALA A 132 5.26 -15.51 -26.26
C ALA A 132 4.14 -14.67 -25.64
N GLN A 133 2.95 -15.26 -25.46
CA GLN A 133 1.82 -14.61 -24.79
C GLN A 133 2.10 -14.34 -23.30
N LEU A 134 2.72 -15.29 -22.59
CA LEU A 134 3.11 -15.10 -21.19
C LEU A 134 4.10 -13.94 -21.05
N VAL A 135 5.16 -13.93 -21.88
CA VAL A 135 6.16 -12.85 -21.87
C VAL A 135 5.51 -11.49 -22.15
N ALA A 136 4.59 -11.40 -23.09
CA ALA A 136 3.87 -10.16 -23.40
C ALA A 136 3.03 -9.63 -22.21
N GLY A 137 2.61 -10.50 -21.30
CA GLY A 137 1.84 -10.14 -20.10
C GLY A 137 2.69 -9.79 -18.87
N THR A 138 4.02 -9.95 -18.94
CA THR A 138 4.92 -9.80 -17.77
C THR A 138 4.80 -8.44 -17.09
N ASP A 139 4.83 -7.35 -17.86
CA ASP A 139 4.78 -5.99 -17.30
C ASP A 139 3.46 -5.72 -16.56
N ALA A 140 2.35 -6.21 -17.11
CA ALA A 140 1.04 -6.07 -16.49
C ALA A 140 0.97 -6.87 -15.18
N ALA A 141 1.48 -8.11 -15.18
CA ALA A 141 1.51 -8.97 -14.00
C ALA A 141 2.38 -8.37 -12.89
N ALA A 142 3.59 -7.91 -13.22
CA ALA A 142 4.51 -7.31 -12.25
C ALA A 142 3.99 -5.97 -11.70
N THR A 143 3.38 -5.14 -12.55
CA THR A 143 2.78 -3.87 -12.11
C THR A 143 1.59 -4.12 -11.18
N GLU A 144 0.72 -5.08 -11.53
CA GLU A 144 -0.40 -5.44 -10.67
C GLU A 144 0.07 -6.00 -9.33
N LEU A 145 1.12 -6.83 -9.33
CA LEU A 145 1.71 -7.35 -8.11
C LEU A 145 2.29 -6.25 -7.20
N GLU A 146 2.96 -5.23 -7.75
CA GLU A 146 3.40 -4.06 -6.97
C GLU A 146 2.21 -3.33 -6.32
N VAL A 147 1.11 -3.12 -7.05
CA VAL A 147 -0.08 -2.47 -6.47
C VAL A 147 -0.69 -3.33 -5.35
N LEU A 148 -0.67 -4.65 -5.47
CA LEU A 148 -1.14 -5.55 -4.41
C LEU A 148 -0.24 -5.49 -3.18
N TYR A 149 1.08 -5.34 -3.35
CA TYR A 149 2.00 -5.11 -2.23
C TYR A 149 1.73 -3.76 -1.55
N ASP A 150 1.55 -2.68 -2.31
CA ASP A 150 1.22 -1.36 -1.77
C ASP A 150 -0.10 -1.41 -0.98
N LEU A 151 -1.11 -2.11 -1.52
CA LEU A 151 -2.40 -2.30 -0.84
C LEU A 151 -2.27 -3.00 0.51
N ARG A 152 -1.42 -4.04 0.56
CA ARG A 152 -1.12 -4.77 1.79
C ARG A 152 -0.35 -3.87 2.77
N ASP A 153 0.72 -3.25 2.33
CA ASP A 153 1.68 -2.56 3.20
C ASP A 153 1.08 -1.27 3.80
N ASP A 154 0.37 -0.49 3.00
CA ASP A 154 -0.17 0.80 3.44
C ASP A 154 -1.45 0.66 4.27
N PHE A 155 -2.32 -0.29 3.91
CA PHE A 155 -3.68 -0.33 4.44
C PHE A 155 -3.96 -1.50 5.38
N LEU A 156 -3.34 -2.67 5.15
CA LEU A 156 -3.54 -3.87 5.96
C LEU A 156 -2.51 -4.00 7.08
N SER A 157 -1.24 -3.70 6.81
CA SER A 157 -0.13 -3.83 7.79
C SER A 157 -0.07 -2.71 8.84
N GLY A 158 -1.06 -1.80 8.87
CA GLY A 158 -1.16 -0.75 9.88
C GLY A 158 -0.32 0.50 9.62
N GLY A 159 0.42 0.58 8.51
CA GLY A 159 1.20 1.75 8.05
C GLY A 159 2.44 2.09 8.90
N PHE A 160 2.40 1.84 10.22
CA PHE A 160 3.51 2.05 11.15
C PHE A 160 4.18 0.74 11.58
N ASP A 161 3.49 -0.39 11.45
CA ASP A 161 4.02 -1.71 11.76
C ASP A 161 4.76 -2.28 10.55
N LYS A 162 6.05 -1.97 10.47
CA LYS A 162 6.89 -2.43 9.37
C LYS A 162 6.95 -3.96 9.34
N MET A 163 6.88 -4.55 8.15
CA MET A 163 7.12 -5.98 7.90
C MET A 163 8.61 -6.36 7.96
N THR A 164 9.44 -5.48 8.52
CA THR A 164 10.89 -5.60 8.58
C THR A 164 11.36 -5.93 9.99
N LEU A 165 12.33 -6.82 10.13
CA LEU A 165 13.00 -7.11 11.39
C LEU A 165 14.42 -6.53 11.38
N GLY A 166 14.62 -5.41 12.09
CA GLY A 166 15.89 -4.69 12.04
C GLY A 166 16.15 -4.13 10.63
N HIS A 167 17.20 -4.61 9.96
CA HIS A 167 17.54 -4.27 8.57
C HIS A 167 17.02 -5.28 7.53
N VAL A 168 16.38 -6.38 7.97
CA VAL A 168 15.96 -7.49 7.11
C VAL A 168 14.49 -7.30 6.68
N ASP A 169 14.22 -7.32 5.38
CA ASP A 169 12.89 -7.10 4.80
C ASP A 169 12.44 -8.27 3.92
N CYS A 170 11.65 -9.19 4.48
CA CYS A 170 11.09 -10.34 3.76
C CYS A 170 9.68 -10.07 3.21
N SER A 171 9.29 -8.80 3.00
CA SER A 171 7.93 -8.44 2.57
C SER A 171 7.59 -8.86 1.13
N ARG A 172 8.60 -9.07 0.28
CA ARG A 172 8.46 -9.39 -1.15
C ARG A 172 9.18 -10.67 -1.54
N TRP A 173 10.41 -10.84 -1.05
CA TRP A 173 11.25 -12.01 -1.28
C TRP A 173 11.37 -12.81 0.01
N ARG A 174 11.41 -14.14 -0.10
CA ARG A 174 11.61 -14.99 1.08
C ARG A 174 13.05 -14.91 1.59
N ASP A 175 14.01 -14.75 0.70
CA ASP A 175 15.40 -14.41 1.03
C ASP A 175 15.76 -12.97 0.58
N PRO A 176 15.81 -11.99 1.48
CA PRO A 176 16.10 -10.60 1.14
C PRO A 176 17.56 -10.29 0.84
N ASP A 177 18.50 -11.23 1.02
CA ASP A 177 19.91 -11.00 0.69
C ASP A 177 20.15 -10.96 -0.83
N LYS A 178 19.22 -11.51 -1.61
CA LYS A 178 19.29 -11.60 -3.06
C LYS A 178 18.05 -11.03 -3.74
N PRO A 179 17.76 -9.73 -3.56
CA PRO A 179 16.65 -9.12 -4.26
C PRO A 179 17.00 -9.02 -5.74
N GLY A 180 16.00 -9.24 -6.61
CA GLY A 180 16.17 -8.99 -8.03
C GLY A 180 16.36 -7.51 -8.35
N ARG A 181 17.04 -7.22 -9.46
CA ARG A 181 17.47 -5.89 -9.91
C ARG A 181 16.78 -5.53 -11.22
N GLY A 182 16.62 -4.23 -11.45
CA GLY A 182 15.94 -3.74 -12.66
C GLY A 182 15.42 -2.32 -12.49
N ALA A 183 15.21 -1.65 -13.61
CA ALA A 183 14.54 -0.35 -13.68
C ALA A 183 13.02 -0.50 -13.57
N THR A 184 12.46 -1.61 -14.06
CA THR A 184 11.02 -1.89 -14.01
C THR A 184 10.67 -2.96 -12.97
N PRO A 185 9.41 -3.01 -12.48
CA PRO A 185 8.95 -4.11 -11.64
C PRO A 185 9.17 -5.49 -12.26
N ALA A 186 8.91 -5.62 -13.57
CA ALA A 186 9.08 -6.88 -14.30
C ALA A 186 10.55 -7.33 -14.32
N GLU A 187 11.48 -6.42 -14.62
CA GLU A 187 12.92 -6.72 -14.60
C GLU A 187 13.36 -7.18 -13.21
N ARG A 188 12.94 -6.47 -12.15
CA ARG A 188 13.26 -6.87 -10.76
C ARG A 188 12.72 -8.26 -10.41
N CYS A 189 11.47 -8.55 -10.79
CA CYS A 189 10.88 -9.86 -10.49
C CYS A 189 11.60 -10.97 -11.26
N LEU A 190 11.83 -10.79 -12.57
CA LEU A 190 12.47 -11.80 -13.39
C LEU A 190 13.95 -12.02 -13.01
N ASP A 191 14.72 -10.97 -12.73
CA ASP A 191 16.10 -11.10 -12.26
C ASP A 191 16.17 -11.85 -10.92
N GLY A 192 15.27 -11.56 -9.99
CA GLY A 192 15.23 -12.26 -8.70
C GLY A 192 14.82 -13.74 -8.82
N LEU A 193 13.91 -14.06 -9.74
CA LEU A 193 13.49 -15.44 -10.00
C LEU A 193 14.56 -16.24 -10.77
N ILE A 194 15.17 -15.65 -11.80
CA ILE A 194 16.09 -16.33 -12.73
C ILE A 194 17.52 -16.34 -12.18
N GLU A 195 18.08 -15.17 -11.89
CA GLU A 195 19.52 -15.04 -11.58
C GLU A 195 19.83 -15.29 -10.10
N GLN A 196 18.87 -14.98 -9.22
CA GLN A 196 19.05 -15.14 -7.78
C GLN A 196 18.45 -16.43 -7.22
N GLU A 197 17.68 -17.17 -8.03
CA GLU A 197 16.92 -18.38 -7.65
C GLU A 197 16.10 -18.16 -6.36
N ASN A 198 15.49 -16.99 -6.23
CA ASN A 198 14.78 -16.58 -5.03
C ASN A 198 13.29 -16.89 -5.12
N GLU A 199 12.61 -16.91 -3.97
CA GLU A 199 11.17 -17.18 -3.89
C GLU A 199 10.41 -15.86 -3.71
N LEU A 200 9.63 -15.49 -4.73
CA LEU A 200 8.69 -14.38 -4.69
C LEU A 200 7.42 -14.83 -3.98
N TRP A 201 6.90 -14.05 -3.04
CA TRP A 201 5.76 -14.47 -2.24
C TRP A 201 4.91 -13.30 -1.73
N PHE A 202 3.71 -13.59 -1.20
CA PHE A 202 2.79 -12.60 -0.65
C PHE A 202 2.47 -12.88 0.82
N PRO A 203 3.40 -12.59 1.75
CA PRO A 203 3.26 -12.96 3.16
C PRO A 203 2.33 -12.03 3.94
N THR A 204 1.78 -12.56 5.03
CA THR A 204 1.31 -11.77 6.18
C THR A 204 2.51 -11.16 6.93
N ARG A 205 2.25 -10.19 7.82
CA ARG A 205 3.30 -9.59 8.65
C ARG A 205 4.06 -10.64 9.47
N ASP A 206 3.34 -11.54 10.14
CA ASP A 206 3.97 -12.54 11.00
C ASP A 206 4.83 -13.51 10.21
N GLN A 207 4.36 -13.93 9.02
CA GLN A 207 5.15 -14.76 8.11
C GLN A 207 6.44 -14.05 7.65
N ALA A 208 6.36 -12.77 7.29
CA ALA A 208 7.54 -12.01 6.88
C ALA A 208 8.55 -11.86 8.04
N LEU A 209 8.07 -11.60 9.27
CA LEU A 209 8.92 -11.52 10.45
C LEU A 209 9.54 -12.87 10.82
N ASP A 210 8.79 -13.97 10.66
CA ASP A 210 9.28 -15.33 10.85
C ASP A 210 10.40 -15.67 9.86
N ALA A 211 10.24 -15.30 8.59
CA ALA A 211 11.26 -15.48 7.56
C ALA A 211 12.50 -14.60 7.80
N ALA A 212 12.31 -13.37 8.27
CA ALA A 212 13.39 -12.43 8.54
C ALA A 212 14.23 -12.81 9.78
N ARG A 213 13.63 -13.49 10.76
CA ARG A 213 14.24 -13.85 12.05
C ARG A 213 15.57 -14.59 11.93
N PRO A 214 15.68 -15.74 11.23
CA PRO A 214 16.95 -16.46 11.14
C PRO A 214 18.06 -15.64 10.47
N ILE A 215 17.71 -14.80 9.50
CA ILE A 215 18.65 -13.94 8.77
C ILE A 215 19.16 -12.83 9.67
N PHE A 216 18.25 -12.17 10.40
CA PHE A 216 18.60 -11.14 11.37
C PHE A 216 19.49 -11.69 12.49
N GLU A 217 19.18 -12.87 13.03
CA GLU A 217 19.99 -13.52 14.07
C GLU A 217 21.39 -13.88 13.57
N ARG A 218 21.49 -14.43 12.36
CA ARG A 218 22.77 -14.71 11.68
C ARG A 218 23.60 -13.43 11.51
N ASP A 219 22.99 -12.34 11.05
CA ASP A 219 23.68 -11.08 10.79
C ASP A 219 24.11 -10.39 12.08
N LYS A 220 23.26 -10.44 13.11
CA LYS A 220 23.60 -9.96 14.45
C LYS A 220 24.80 -10.72 15.03
N ALA A 221 24.82 -12.05 14.91
CA ALA A 221 25.95 -12.85 15.37
C ALA A 221 27.26 -12.49 14.64
N LYS A 222 27.20 -12.32 13.31
CA LYS A 222 28.36 -11.86 12.51
C LYS A 222 28.81 -10.45 12.91
N ALA A 223 27.87 -9.54 13.19
CA ALA A 223 28.18 -8.18 13.61
C ALA A 223 28.86 -8.16 14.99
N ASP A 224 28.37 -8.97 15.94
CA ASP A 224 28.94 -9.10 17.27
C ASP A 224 30.35 -9.68 17.24
N GLU A 225 30.59 -10.70 16.40
CA GLU A 225 31.93 -11.28 16.16
C GLU A 225 32.89 -10.24 15.57
N ASN A 226 32.47 -9.53 14.51
CA ASN A 226 33.26 -8.48 13.88
C ASN A 226 33.58 -7.34 14.87
N ALA A 227 32.63 -6.98 15.73
CA ALA A 227 32.83 -5.97 16.77
C ALA A 227 33.80 -6.45 17.87
N ALA A 228 33.81 -7.74 18.19
CA ALA A 228 34.80 -8.33 19.10
C ALA A 228 36.21 -8.27 18.49
N VAL A 229 36.37 -8.70 17.23
CA VAL A 229 37.66 -8.65 16.51
C VAL A 229 38.20 -7.23 16.45
N ARG A 230 37.36 -6.25 16.11
CA ARG A 230 37.77 -4.82 16.07
C ARG A 230 38.20 -4.31 17.44
N ARG A 231 37.52 -4.71 18.53
CA ARG A 231 37.92 -4.35 19.90
C ARG A 231 39.30 -4.91 20.24
N THR A 232 39.57 -6.17 19.90
CA THR A 232 40.86 -6.81 20.15
C THR A 232 41.99 -6.18 19.32
N GLN A 233 41.75 -5.88 18.04
CA GLN A 233 42.70 -5.20 17.17
C GLN A 233 43.02 -3.77 17.66
N ASN A 234 42.00 -3.01 18.07
CA ASN A 234 42.20 -1.66 18.61
C ASN A 234 42.96 -1.68 19.93
N ALA A 235 42.69 -2.65 20.81
CA ALA A 235 43.44 -2.83 22.05
C ALA A 235 44.92 -3.18 21.79
N ALA A 236 45.19 -4.08 20.83
CA ALA A 236 46.56 -4.43 20.43
C ALA A 236 47.30 -3.24 19.80
N ALA A 237 46.64 -2.45 18.95
CA ALA A 237 47.22 -1.24 18.34
C ALA A 237 47.54 -0.16 19.39
N GLN A 238 46.67 0.04 20.38
CA GLN A 238 46.92 0.96 21.50
C GLN A 238 48.06 0.50 22.40
N ALA A 239 48.26 -0.81 22.57
CA ALA A 239 49.37 -1.37 23.34
C ALA A 239 50.72 -1.21 22.62
N PHE A 240 50.74 -1.25 21.28
CA PHE A 240 51.94 -1.04 20.47
C PHE A 240 52.35 0.45 20.34
N ALA A 241 51.42 1.37 20.54
CA ALA A 241 51.65 2.82 20.47
C ALA A 241 52.13 3.44 21.80
N ARG A 242 52.34 2.63 22.85
CA ARG A 242 52.92 3.03 24.15
C ARG A 242 54.33 2.48 24.29
#